data_AF-A0A0D5YNH1-F1
#
_entry.id   AF-A0A0D5YNH1-F1
#
_cell.length_a   1.000
_cell.length_b   1.000
_cell.length_c   1.000
_cell.angle_alpha   90.00
_cell.angle_beta   90.00
_cell.angle_gamma   90.00
#
_symmetry.space_group_name_H-M   'P 1'
#
loop_
_entity.id
_entity.type
_entity.pdbx_description
1 polymer ?
#
loop_
_entity_poly.entity_id
_entity_poly.type
_entity_poly.pdbx_seq_one_letter_code
_entity_poly.pdbx_strand_id
1 'polypeptide(L)'
;MVSIPPHFSISTDGFIRMNENQLMSYPLQHIISTVESRHTEASQIFYYGFTEWATSQTPALSTGWDWELIENNGITTVKRVGLPRSNIMIVDVSGMDIGFDINETLLEKKIDTLFWEPFIYAQINTSLTESSLSQTFS
;
A
#
# COMPACT_ATOMS: atom_id res chain seq x y z
N MET A 1 23.17 15.19 16.91
CA MET A 1 22.01 14.28 16.96
C MET A 1 20.80 15.12 16.62
N VAL A 2 20.14 14.85 15.49
CA VAL A 2 18.94 15.58 15.10
C VAL A 2 17.80 15.08 15.99
N SER A 3 17.16 15.98 16.73
CA SER A 3 16.03 15.61 17.58
C SER A 3 14.87 15.19 16.69
N ILE A 4 14.42 13.94 16.85
CA ILE A 4 13.20 13.44 16.23
C ILE A 4 12.06 14.31 16.76
N PRO A 5 11.33 15.07 15.92
CA PRO A 5 10.18 15.81 16.38
C PRO A 5 9.17 14.82 16.97
N PRO A 6 8.68 15.05 18.20
CA PRO A 6 7.76 14.12 18.87
C PRO A 6 6.38 14.05 18.18
N HIS A 7 6.08 15.00 17.30
CA HIS A 7 4.80 15.13 16.63
C HIS A 7 4.99 15.48 15.15
N PHE A 8 4.22 14.80 14.29
CA PHE A 8 4.12 15.15 12.89
C PHE A 8 3.25 16.38 12.69
N SER A 9 3.62 17.20 11.71
CA SER A 9 2.83 18.32 11.23
C SER A 9 2.62 18.18 9.73
N ILE A 10 1.43 18.54 9.26
CA ILE A 10 1.15 18.64 7.83
C ILE A 10 1.77 19.95 7.34
N SER A 11 2.64 19.84 6.34
CA SER A 11 3.29 20.99 5.70
C SER A 11 2.30 21.72 4.77
N THR A 12 2.65 22.92 4.30
CA THR A 12 1.76 23.73 3.44
C THR A 12 1.45 23.08 2.09
N ASP A 13 2.31 22.18 1.63
CA ASP A 13 2.15 21.38 0.40
C ASP A 13 1.42 20.05 0.64
N GLY A 14 0.93 19.81 1.86
CA GLY A 14 0.18 18.60 2.23
C GLY A 14 1.05 17.42 2.68
N PHE A 15 2.38 17.51 2.56
CA PHE A 15 3.29 16.43 2.97
C PHE A 15 3.59 16.44 4.47
N ILE A 16 3.75 15.26 5.02
CA ILE A 16 4.33 15.04 6.34
C ILE A 16 5.80 14.70 6.14
N ARG A 17 6.68 15.56 6.67
CA ARG A 17 8.14 15.42 6.52
C ARG A 17 8.75 14.63 7.66
N MET A 18 9.55 13.64 7.33
CA MET A 18 10.21 12.75 8.29
C MET A 18 11.51 12.17 7.71
N ASN A 19 12.39 11.63 8.54
CA ASN A 19 13.56 10.90 8.04
C ASN A 19 13.26 9.40 7.84
N GLU A 20 14.17 8.69 7.17
CA GLU A 20 14.03 7.24 6.88
C GLU A 20 13.85 6.40 8.16
N ASN A 21 14.61 6.68 9.23
CA ASN A 21 14.50 5.93 10.47
C ASN A 21 13.11 6.04 11.08
N GLN A 22 12.52 7.25 11.03
CA GLN A 22 11.13 7.43 11.43
C GLN A 22 10.22 6.58 10.53
N LEU A 23 10.32 6.66 9.20
CA LEU A 23 9.45 5.90 8.28
C LEU A 23 9.45 4.40 8.61
N MET A 24 10.63 3.84 8.85
CA MET A 24 10.78 2.43 9.18
C MET A 24 10.17 2.09 10.55
N SER A 25 10.22 3.00 11.53
CA SER A 25 9.71 2.77 12.88
C SER A 25 8.19 2.84 13.04
N TYR A 26 7.47 3.56 12.19
CA TYR A 26 6.02 3.75 12.36
C TYR A 26 5.21 2.56 11.80
N PRO A 27 4.23 2.02 12.55
CA PRO A 27 3.43 0.87 12.12
C PRO A 27 2.28 1.32 11.22
N LEU A 28 2.46 1.14 9.90
CA LEU A 28 1.36 1.23 8.95
C LEU A 28 0.44 0.03 9.13
N GLN A 29 -0.85 0.29 9.26
CA GLN A 29 -1.87 -0.73 9.44
C GLN A 29 -2.75 -0.79 8.19
N HIS A 30 -3.21 -2.00 7.86
CA HIS A 30 -4.13 -2.22 6.76
C HIS A 30 -5.45 -1.49 7.04
N ILE A 31 -5.94 -0.72 6.07
CA ILE A 31 -7.23 -0.03 6.14
C ILE A 31 -8.24 -0.73 5.24
N ILE A 32 -7.87 -0.95 3.98
CA ILE A 32 -8.74 -1.59 3.00
C ILE A 32 -7.94 -2.19 1.85
N SER A 33 -8.47 -3.26 1.27
CA SER A 33 -8.07 -3.74 -0.05
C SER A 33 -9.32 -4.00 -0.88
N THR A 34 -9.23 -3.76 -2.18
CA THR A 34 -10.37 -3.88 -3.08
C THR A 34 -9.92 -4.60 -4.35
N VAL A 35 -10.76 -5.50 -4.87
CA VAL A 35 -10.63 -5.99 -6.24
C VAL A 35 -11.41 -5.05 -7.15
N GLU A 36 -10.73 -4.40 -8.09
CA GLU A 36 -11.36 -3.49 -9.05
C GLU A 36 -11.75 -4.19 -10.34
N SER A 37 -10.91 -5.12 -10.80
CA SER A 37 -11.20 -5.88 -12.00
C SER A 37 -10.67 -7.31 -11.95
N ARG A 38 -11.29 -8.15 -12.77
CA ARG A 38 -10.95 -9.55 -12.97
C ARG A 38 -11.01 -9.87 -14.46
N HIS A 39 -9.94 -10.47 -14.97
CA HIS A 39 -9.84 -10.85 -16.38
C HIS A 39 -9.30 -12.27 -16.50
N THR A 40 -9.66 -12.97 -17.58
CA THR A 40 -9.13 -14.30 -17.89
C THR A 40 -8.47 -14.26 -19.26
N GLU A 41 -7.21 -14.67 -19.34
CA GLU A 41 -6.44 -14.74 -20.58
C GLU A 41 -5.58 -16.00 -20.59
N ALA A 42 -5.54 -16.73 -21.71
CA ALA A 42 -4.69 -17.91 -21.90
C ALA A 42 -4.73 -18.95 -20.75
N SER A 43 -5.90 -19.17 -20.14
CA SER A 43 -6.11 -20.04 -18.97
C SER A 43 -5.52 -19.53 -17.65
N GLN A 44 -5.11 -18.27 -17.59
CA GLN A 44 -4.73 -17.56 -16.37
C GLN A 44 -5.84 -16.60 -15.96
N ILE A 45 -6.00 -16.38 -14.65
CA ILE A 45 -6.94 -15.40 -14.10
C ILE A 45 -6.13 -14.28 -13.47
N PHE A 46 -6.43 -13.06 -13.86
CA PHE A 46 -5.80 -11.84 -13.38
C PHE A 46 -6.80 -11.09 -12.50
N TYR A 47 -6.34 -10.65 -11.35
CA TYR A 47 -7.06 -9.75 -10.47
C TYR A 47 -6.23 -8.49 -10.28
N TYR A 48 -6.90 -7.34 -10.38
CA TYR A 48 -6.30 -6.03 -10.14
C TYR A 48 -7.05 -5.31 -9.05
N GLY A 49 -6.34 -4.46 -8.34
CA GLY A 49 -6.95 -3.49 -7.46
C GLY A 49 -5.92 -2.74 -6.66
N PHE A 50 -6.35 -2.19 -5.53
CA PHE A 50 -5.50 -1.39 -4.67
C PHE A 50 -5.62 -1.79 -3.21
N THR A 51 -4.68 -1.31 -2.41
CA THR A 51 -4.67 -1.42 -0.95
C THR A 51 -4.25 -0.09 -0.33
N GLU A 52 -4.87 0.28 0.79
CA GLU A 52 -4.59 1.51 1.51
C GLU A 52 -4.18 1.19 2.94
N TRP A 53 -3.13 1.87 3.40
CA TRP A 53 -2.50 1.66 4.70
C TRP A 53 -2.28 3.00 5.40
N ALA A 54 -2.50 3.04 6.72
CA ALA A 54 -2.27 4.24 7.50
C ALA A 54 -1.88 3.94 8.94
N THR A 55 -1.23 4.90 9.59
CA THR A 55 -1.05 4.90 11.05
C THR A 55 -2.32 5.36 11.75
N SER A 56 -2.55 4.93 12.98
CA SER A 56 -3.68 5.39 13.82
C SER A 56 -3.50 6.77 14.46
N GLN A 57 -2.31 7.37 14.35
CA GLN A 57 -2.01 8.68 14.94
C GLN A 57 -2.53 9.85 14.10
N THR A 58 -2.52 11.04 14.70
CA THR A 58 -2.89 12.30 14.02
C THR A 58 -1.71 13.26 13.99
N PRO A 59 -1.35 13.83 12.81
CA PRO A 59 -1.86 13.47 11.49
C PRO A 59 -1.46 12.04 11.10
N ALA A 60 -2.29 11.38 10.30
CA ALA A 60 -2.03 10.02 9.86
C ALA A 60 -0.96 10.03 8.75
N LEU A 61 0.06 9.19 8.89
CA LEU A 61 0.90 8.78 7.78
C LEU A 61 0.11 7.76 6.96
N SER A 62 0.02 7.95 5.65
CA SER A 62 -0.77 7.08 4.76
C SER A 62 -0.01 6.76 3.50
N THR A 63 -0.13 5.51 3.05
CA THR A 63 0.34 5.08 1.74
C THR A 63 -0.60 4.02 1.17
N GLY A 64 -0.78 4.04 -0.15
CA GLY A 64 -1.54 3.04 -0.89
C GLY A 64 -0.82 2.66 -2.18
N TRP A 65 -1.12 1.48 -2.71
CA TRP A 65 -0.54 1.00 -3.95
C TRP A 65 -1.47 0.06 -4.68
N ASP A 66 -1.25 -0.07 -5.98
CA ASP A 66 -1.95 -1.00 -6.83
C ASP A 66 -1.25 -2.36 -6.77
N TRP A 67 -2.03 -3.43 -6.95
CA TRP A 67 -1.53 -4.79 -6.96
C TRP A 67 -2.13 -5.58 -8.11
N GLU A 68 -1.38 -6.59 -8.56
CA GLU A 68 -1.82 -7.61 -9.51
C GLU A 68 -1.65 -8.98 -8.85
N LEU A 69 -2.69 -9.81 -8.94
CA LEU A 69 -2.59 -11.23 -8.65
C LEU A 69 -2.85 -12.03 -9.93
N ILE A 70 -1.95 -12.97 -10.20
CA ILE A 70 -2.05 -13.94 -11.30
C ILE A 70 -2.30 -15.31 -10.70
N GLU A 71 -3.39 -15.95 -11.09
CA GLU A 71 -3.70 -17.33 -10.79
C GLU A 71 -3.49 -18.18 -12.06
N ASN A 72 -2.65 -19.22 -11.94
CA ASN A 72 -2.37 -20.15 -13.03
C ASN A 72 -2.39 -21.58 -12.48
N ASN A 73 -3.41 -22.36 -12.86
CA ASN A 73 -3.59 -23.75 -12.42
C ASN A 73 -3.50 -23.93 -10.88
N GLY A 74 -4.12 -23.03 -10.13
CA GLY A 74 -4.14 -23.06 -8.66
C GLY A 74 -2.88 -22.50 -7.98
N ILE A 75 -1.88 -22.05 -8.75
CA ILE A 75 -0.72 -21.32 -8.22
C ILE A 75 -1.01 -19.82 -8.33
N THR A 76 -0.92 -19.10 -7.22
CA THR A 76 -1.15 -17.65 -7.17
C THR A 76 0.14 -16.88 -6.90
N THR A 77 0.41 -15.87 -7.72
CA THR A 77 1.50 -14.90 -7.50
C THR A 77 0.89 -13.51 -7.38
N VAL A 78 1.21 -12.79 -6.32
CA VAL A 78 0.79 -11.39 -6.13
C VAL A 78 2.02 -10.50 -6.16
N LYS A 79 1.87 -9.32 -6.77
CA LYS A 79 2.91 -8.29 -6.78
C LYS A 79 2.29 -6.91 -6.72
N ARG A 80 3.06 -5.95 -6.20
CA ARG A 80 2.75 -4.53 -6.34
C ARG A 80 2.97 -4.09 -7.79
N VAL A 81 2.15 -3.17 -8.27
CA VAL A 81 2.28 -2.56 -9.60
C VAL A 81 2.21 -1.04 -9.47
N GLY A 82 2.97 -0.33 -10.31
CA GLY A 82 3.06 1.11 -10.25
C GLY A 82 3.76 1.65 -8.99
N LEU A 83 3.74 2.97 -8.87
CA LEU A 83 4.35 3.70 -7.76
C LEU A 83 3.37 3.81 -6.58
N PRO A 84 3.86 3.70 -5.33
CA PRO A 84 3.02 3.93 -4.17
C PRO A 84 2.60 5.41 -4.08
N ARG A 85 1.34 5.64 -3.72
CA ARG A 85 0.75 6.95 -3.46
C ARG A 85 0.82 7.21 -1.97
N SER A 86 1.41 8.34 -1.55
CA SER A 86 1.68 8.61 -0.12
C SER A 86 1.63 10.09 0.21
N ASN A 87 1.31 10.41 1.46
CA ASN A 87 1.40 11.78 2.00
C ASN A 87 2.74 12.06 2.72
N ILE A 88 3.73 11.18 2.55
CA ILE A 88 5.02 11.23 3.23
C ILE A 88 6.09 11.76 2.28
N MET A 89 6.88 12.73 2.77
CA MET A 89 8.10 13.20 2.11
C MET A 89 9.30 12.96 3.02
N ILE A 90 10.27 12.18 2.55
CA ILE A 90 11.49 11.94 3.31
C ILE A 90 12.45 13.13 3.17
N VAL A 91 13.04 13.52 4.28
CA VAL A 91 14.04 14.58 4.36
C VAL A 91 15.39 14.06 4.83
N ASP A 92 16.45 14.72 4.39
CA ASP A 92 17.82 14.44 4.81
C ASP A 92 18.11 14.95 6.24
N VAL A 93 19.36 14.83 6.68
CA VAL A 93 19.81 15.29 8.01
C VAL A 93 19.72 16.82 8.19
N SER A 94 19.65 17.57 7.09
CA SER A 94 19.49 19.03 7.07
C SER A 94 18.02 19.44 7.03
N GLY A 95 17.10 18.49 6.90
CA GLY A 95 15.66 18.74 6.74
C GLY A 95 15.24 19.08 5.31
N MET A 96 16.10 18.82 4.32
CA MET A 96 15.80 19.05 2.90
C MET A 96 15.17 17.80 2.28
N ASP A 97 14.13 17.98 1.46
CA ASP A 97 13.48 16.89 0.73
C ASP A 97 14.51 16.13 -0.12
N ILE A 98 14.49 14.80 -0.04
CA ILE A 98 15.43 13.95 -0.79
C ILE A 98 15.05 13.77 -2.27
N GLY A 99 13.93 14.33 -2.69
CA GLY A 99 13.36 14.19 -4.03
C GLY A 99 12.45 12.97 -4.18
N PHE A 100 11.56 13.01 -5.18
CA PHE A 100 10.51 12.00 -5.37
C PHE A 100 11.05 10.59 -5.65
N ASP A 101 12.03 10.44 -6.55
CA ASP A 101 12.55 9.12 -6.92
C ASP A 101 13.12 8.34 -5.71
N ILE A 102 13.87 9.04 -4.84
CA ILE A 102 14.43 8.43 -3.63
C ILE A 102 13.33 8.21 -2.58
N ASN A 103 12.39 9.15 -2.46
CA ASN A 103 11.23 9.02 -1.57
C ASN A 103 10.41 7.77 -1.91
N GLU A 104 10.12 7.55 -3.19
CA GLU A 104 9.42 6.37 -3.70
C GLU A 104 10.17 5.09 -3.34
N THR A 105 11.47 5.04 -3.63
CA THR A 105 12.32 3.87 -3.28
C THR A 105 12.26 3.52 -1.79
N LEU A 106 12.25 4.53 -0.91
CA LEU A 106 12.14 4.31 0.54
C LEU A 106 10.73 3.87 0.96
N LEU A 107 9.68 4.38 0.31
CA LEU A 107 8.31 3.92 0.53
C LEU A 107 8.14 2.47 0.09
N GLU A 108 8.70 2.08 -1.05
CA GLU A 108 8.71 0.69 -1.51
C GLU A 108 9.40 -0.23 -0.49
N LYS A 109 10.59 0.17 -0.02
CA LYS A 109 11.31 -0.57 1.04
C LYS A 109 10.47 -0.70 2.31
N LYS A 110 9.70 0.32 2.68
CA LYS A 110 8.77 0.25 3.82
C LYS A 110 7.64 -0.74 3.53
N ILE A 111 7.02 -0.68 2.35
CA ILE A 111 5.94 -1.58 1.94
C ILE A 111 6.40 -3.04 1.95
N ASP A 112 7.63 -3.31 1.50
CA ASP A 112 8.20 -4.66 1.49
C ASP A 112 8.40 -5.24 2.91
N THR A 113 8.31 -4.43 3.96
CA THR A 113 8.28 -4.91 5.36
C THR A 113 6.88 -5.23 5.87
N LEU A 114 5.84 -4.86 5.13
CA LEU A 114 4.44 -5.08 5.51
C LEU A 114 3.99 -6.45 5.05
N PHE A 115 3.19 -7.12 5.88
CA PHE A 115 2.61 -8.42 5.54
C PHE A 115 1.26 -8.21 4.84
N TRP A 116 1.29 -7.70 3.60
CA TRP A 116 0.11 -7.14 2.93
C TRP A 116 -0.61 -8.12 2.00
N GLU A 117 0.10 -9.10 1.45
CA GLU A 117 -0.40 -10.11 0.51
C GLU A 117 -1.60 -10.90 1.06
N PRO A 118 -1.63 -11.31 2.35
CA PRO A 118 -2.79 -12.02 2.91
C PRO A 118 -4.10 -11.25 2.86
N PHE A 119 -4.06 -9.92 2.95
CA PHE A 119 -5.25 -9.08 2.84
C PHE A 119 -5.82 -9.11 1.42
N ILE A 120 -4.96 -9.26 0.41
CA ILE A 120 -5.37 -9.39 -0.99
C ILE A 120 -6.06 -10.74 -1.21
N TYR A 121 -5.46 -11.84 -0.73
CA TYR A 121 -6.07 -13.16 -0.84
C TYR A 121 -7.44 -13.21 -0.15
N ALA A 122 -7.57 -12.59 1.04
CA ALA A 122 -8.83 -12.50 1.76
C ALA A 122 -9.89 -11.72 0.96
N GLN A 123 -9.50 -10.61 0.34
CA GLN A 123 -10.42 -9.79 -0.45
C GLN A 123 -10.91 -10.53 -1.71
N ILE A 124 -10.03 -11.23 -2.43
CA ILE A 124 -10.42 -12.02 -3.60
C ILE A 124 -11.40 -13.12 -3.22
N ASN A 125 -11.14 -13.86 -2.13
CA ASN A 125 -12.05 -14.89 -1.66
C ASN A 125 -13.44 -14.34 -1.30
N THR A 126 -13.48 -13.14 -0.69
CA THR A 126 -14.72 -12.45 -0.36
C THR A 126 -15.50 -12.11 -1.64
N SER A 127 -14.85 -11.47 -2.62
CA SER A 127 -15.48 -11.10 -3.89
C SER A 127 -15.99 -12.31 -4.70
N LEU A 128 -15.27 -13.45 -4.66
CA LEU A 128 -15.72 -14.69 -5.29
C LEU A 128 -16.97 -15.27 -4.61
N THR A 129 -17.01 -15.22 -3.27
CA THR A 129 -18.14 -15.72 -2.49
C THR A 129 -19.39 -14.89 -2.78
N GLU A 130 -19.30 -13.57 -2.77
CA GLU A 130 -20.41 -12.66 -3.09
C GLU A 130 -20.93 -12.88 -4.53
N SER A 131 -20.02 -13.06 -5.49
CA SER A 131 -20.40 -13.35 -6.88
C SER A 131 -21.20 -14.66 -7.00
N SER A 132 -20.74 -15.74 -6.36
CA SER A 132 -21.46 -17.03 -6.39
C SER A 132 -22.85 -16.97 -5.74
N LEU A 133 -22.99 -16.21 -4.65
CA LEU A 133 -24.30 -15.98 -4.02
C LEU A 133 -25.24 -15.23 -4.96
N SER A 134 -24.77 -14.17 -5.61
CA SER A 134 -25.61 -13.40 -6.56
C SER A 134 -26.14 -14.24 -7.73
N GLN A 135 -25.35 -15.19 -8.23
CA GLN A 135 -25.76 -16.12 -9.29
C GLN A 135 -26.75 -17.17 -8.82
N THR A 136 -26.74 -17.53 -7.53
CA THR A 136 -27.62 -18.56 -6.96
C THR A 136 -29.04 -18.03 -6.66
N PHE A 137 -29.18 -16.71 -6.50
CA PHE A 137 -30.46 -16.05 -6.18
C PHE A 137 -31.06 -15.24 -7.36
N SER A 138 -30.57 -15.47 -8.58
CA SER A 138 -31.10 -14.89 -9.83
C SER A 138 -31.92 -15.92 -10.61
#